data_AF-A0A662IPK6-F1
#
_entry.id   AF-A0A662IPK6-F1
#
_cell.length_a   1.000
_cell.length_b   1.000
_cell.length_c   1.000
_cell.angle_alpha   90.00
_cell.angle_beta   90.00
_cell.angle_gamma   90.00
#
_symmetry.space_group_name_H-M   'P 1'
#
loop_
_entity.id
_entity.type
_entity.pdbx_description
1 polymer ?
#
loop_
_entity_poly.entity_id
_entity_poly.type
_entity_poly.pdbx_seq_one_letter_code
_entity_poly.pdbx_strand_id
1 'polypeptide(L)'
;FKITLKGKATRSFSVPLIDVEYEELPTPSLTYNVKATVMADILEDALKDVELVSDYVRFEARSNAIIVRGQSDKGEVEASLTSETGALLELDVKEESVASYSLEYLMDMIKANKAAEVATLEFSTAMPLSLTFPIPGGGAIKYFLAPRLEE
;
A
#
# COMPACT_ATOMS: atom_id res chain seq x y z
N PHE A 1 26.28 -3.09 -19.06
CA PHE A 1 25.26 -2.11 -19.47
C PHE A 1 25.73 -0.69 -19.18
N LYS A 2 25.61 0.25 -20.13
CA LYS A 2 26.06 1.65 -19.95
C LYS A 2 24.86 2.59 -19.97
N ILE A 3 24.69 3.37 -18.91
CA ILE A 3 23.62 4.38 -18.77
C ILE A 3 24.27 5.76 -18.85
N THR A 4 23.69 6.67 -19.63
CA THR A 4 24.13 8.07 -19.68
C THR A 4 23.00 8.99 -19.28
N LEU A 5 23.19 9.69 -18.17
CA LEU A 5 22.29 10.75 -17.70
C LEU A 5 22.76 12.08 -18.27
N LYS A 6 21.92 12.75 -19.06
CA LYS A 6 22.19 14.08 -19.62
C LYS A 6 21.35 15.12 -18.89
N GLY A 7 22.00 16.16 -18.40
CA GLY A 7 21.39 17.31 -17.71
C GLY A 7 22.38 18.45 -17.63
N LYS A 8 22.42 19.19 -16.51
CA LYS A 8 23.46 20.23 -16.28
C LYS A 8 24.90 19.68 -16.35
N ALA A 9 25.07 18.38 -16.09
CA ALA A 9 26.29 17.64 -16.36
C ALA A 9 25.94 16.33 -17.07
N THR A 10 26.84 15.86 -17.94
CA THR A 10 26.73 14.53 -18.55
C THR A 10 27.44 13.52 -17.67
N ARG A 11 26.71 12.52 -17.17
CA ARG A 11 27.23 11.45 -16.31
C ARG A 11 27.02 10.11 -16.98
N SER A 12 28.05 9.26 -16.99
CA SER A 12 27.96 7.91 -17.55
C SER A 12 28.30 6.87 -16.49
N PHE A 13 27.46 5.86 -16.37
CA PHE A 13 27.62 4.72 -15.47
C PHE A 13 27.77 3.46 -16.31
N SER A 14 28.69 2.59 -15.91
CA SER A 14 28.84 1.25 -16.49
C SER A 14 28.60 0.22 -15.40
N VAL A 15 27.50 -0.52 -15.53
CA VAL A 15 27.11 -1.57 -14.58
C VAL A 15 27.35 -2.92 -15.26
N PRO A 16 28.15 -3.83 -14.68
CA PRO A 16 28.30 -5.18 -15.21
C PRO A 16 26.95 -5.90 -15.12
N LEU A 17 26.62 -6.68 -16.16
CA LEU A 17 25.42 -7.52 -16.12
C LEU A 17 25.73 -8.75 -15.26
N ILE A 18 24.76 -9.16 -14.45
CA ILE A 18 24.80 -10.39 -13.66
C ILE A 18 23.71 -11.30 -14.23
N ASP A 19 24.00 -12.58 -14.37
CA ASP A 19 23.00 -13.56 -14.75
C ASP A 19 22.17 -13.91 -13.52
N VAL A 20 20.86 -13.68 -13.59
CA VAL A 20 19.94 -13.91 -12.48
C VAL A 20 18.89 -14.88 -12.99
N GLU A 21 18.79 -16.06 -12.37
CA GLU A 21 17.71 -16.99 -12.66
C GLU A 21 16.38 -16.34 -12.26
N TYR A 22 15.50 -16.19 -13.24
CA TYR A 22 14.16 -15.63 -13.06
C TYR A 22 13.16 -16.78 -12.97
N GLU A 23 12.55 -16.96 -11.81
CA GLU A 23 11.37 -17.81 -11.67
C GLU A 23 10.13 -16.93 -11.81
N GLU A 24 9.34 -17.17 -12.85
CA GLU A 24 8.09 -16.45 -13.06
C GLU A 24 7.02 -17.03 -12.13
N LEU A 25 6.79 -16.35 -11.00
CA LEU A 25 5.74 -16.74 -10.08
C LEU A 25 4.36 -16.42 -10.68
N PRO A 26 3.38 -17.35 -10.59
CA PRO A 26 2.03 -17.07 -11.06
C PRO A 26 1.42 -15.93 -10.25
N THR A 27 0.83 -14.95 -10.94
CA THR A 27 0.14 -13.85 -10.27
C THR A 27 -1.13 -14.40 -9.59
N PRO A 28 -1.34 -14.13 -8.29
CA PRO A 28 -2.51 -14.62 -7.58
C PRO A 28 -3.78 -13.94 -8.12
N SER A 29 -4.77 -14.74 -8.53
CA SER A 29 -6.10 -14.26 -8.91
C SER A 29 -6.99 -14.24 -7.67
N LEU A 30 -6.94 -13.12 -6.93
CA LEU A 30 -7.73 -12.91 -5.72
C LEU A 30 -8.95 -12.06 -6.05
N THR A 31 -10.11 -12.48 -5.53
CA THR A 31 -11.33 -11.66 -5.58
C THR A 31 -11.50 -10.98 -4.24
N TYR A 32 -11.53 -9.65 -4.26
CA TYR A 32 -11.66 -8.84 -3.06
C TYR A 32 -13.10 -8.35 -2.86
N ASN A 33 -13.46 -8.21 -1.58
CA ASN A 33 -14.74 -7.65 -1.14
C ASN A 33 -14.67 -6.13 -1.02
N VAL A 34 -13.48 -5.58 -0.80
CA VAL A 34 -13.24 -4.15 -0.66
C VAL A 34 -12.28 -3.69 -1.74
N LYS A 35 -12.61 -2.58 -2.40
CA LYS A 35 -11.71 -1.81 -3.22
C LYS A 35 -11.86 -0.33 -2.88
N ALA A 36 -10.78 0.30 -2.46
CA ALA A 36 -10.74 1.71 -2.11
C ALA A 36 -9.61 2.42 -2.83
N THR A 37 -9.90 3.58 -3.42
CA THR A 37 -8.87 4.49 -3.98
C THR A 37 -8.72 5.66 -3.03
N VAL A 38 -7.53 5.85 -2.49
CA VAL A 38 -7.22 6.90 -1.50
C VAL A 38 -6.06 7.77 -1.95
N MET A 39 -5.95 8.95 -1.34
CA MET A 39 -4.76 9.80 -1.44
C MET A 39 -3.58 9.10 -0.77
N ALA A 40 -2.47 8.93 -1.52
CA ALA A 40 -1.35 8.11 -1.10
C ALA A 40 -0.50 8.74 0.02
N ASP A 41 -0.48 10.08 0.10
CA ASP A 41 0.15 10.85 1.18
C ASP A 41 -0.63 10.72 2.49
N ILE A 42 -1.96 10.85 2.45
CA ILE A 42 -2.81 10.70 3.64
C ILE A 42 -2.74 9.27 4.19
N LEU A 43 -2.70 8.26 3.31
CA LEU A 43 -2.49 6.87 3.74
C LEU A 43 -1.11 6.70 4.41
N GLU A 44 -0.05 7.32 3.86
CA GLU A 44 1.27 7.27 4.46
C GLU A 44 1.28 7.89 5.86
N ASP A 45 0.65 9.05 6.03
CA ASP A 45 0.59 9.74 7.32
C ASP A 45 -0.21 8.91 8.35
N ALA A 46 -1.34 8.33 7.96
CA ALA A 46 -2.09 7.41 8.83
C ALA A 46 -1.27 6.19 9.26
N LEU A 47 -0.46 5.61 8.37
CA LEU A 47 0.41 4.48 8.70
C LEU A 47 1.55 4.89 9.65
N LYS A 48 2.14 6.08 9.46
CA LYS A 48 3.15 6.64 10.38
C LYS A 48 2.58 6.87 11.77
N ASP A 49 1.36 7.39 11.87
CA ASP A 49 0.71 7.62 13.16
C ASP A 49 0.48 6.28 13.90
N VAL A 50 0.09 5.23 13.18
CA VAL A 50 -0.08 3.88 13.73
C VAL A 50 1.28 3.27 14.14
N GLU A 51 2.35 3.51 13.39
CA GLU A 51 3.72 3.04 13.70
C GLU A 51 4.24 3.56 15.04
N LEU A 52 3.76 4.72 15.51
CA LEU A 52 4.11 5.25 16.83
C LEU A 52 3.58 4.39 17.99
N VAL A 53 2.50 3.62 17.76
CA VAL A 53 1.81 2.88 18.81
C VAL A 53 1.79 1.37 18.60
N SER A 54 1.87 0.85 17.37
CA SER A 54 1.74 -0.59 17.08
C SER A 54 2.72 -1.05 15.99
N ASP A 55 3.05 -2.34 15.99
CA ASP A 55 3.84 -3.00 14.92
C ASP A 55 2.98 -3.54 13.78
N TYR A 56 1.66 -3.46 13.91
CA TYR A 56 0.68 -3.88 12.92
C TYR A 56 -0.46 -2.87 12.82
N VAL A 57 -1.05 -2.81 11.64
CA VAL A 57 -2.22 -1.98 11.34
C VAL A 57 -3.40 -2.87 11.03
N ARG A 58 -4.57 -2.46 11.53
CA ARG A 58 -5.87 -3.07 11.23
C ARG A 58 -6.63 -2.16 10.28
N PHE A 59 -6.96 -2.67 9.10
CA PHE A 59 -7.86 -2.01 8.17
C PHE A 59 -9.28 -2.54 8.37
N GLU A 60 -10.24 -1.63 8.50
CA GLU A 60 -11.66 -1.95 8.54
C GLU A 60 -12.38 -1.20 7.42
N ALA A 61 -13.09 -1.92 6.55
CA ALA A 61 -13.95 -1.32 5.55
C ALA A 61 -15.39 -1.30 6.03
N ARG A 62 -15.97 -0.10 6.07
CA ARG A 62 -17.40 0.14 6.35
C ARG A 62 -18.06 0.69 5.09
N SER A 63 -19.38 0.82 5.10
CA SER A 63 -20.13 1.25 3.91
C SER A 63 -19.69 2.60 3.31
N ASN A 64 -19.08 3.49 4.09
CA ASN A 64 -18.71 4.85 3.67
C ASN A 64 -17.29 5.28 4.08
N ALA A 65 -16.49 4.38 4.66
CA ALA A 65 -15.19 4.74 5.23
C ALA A 65 -14.22 3.56 5.23
N ILE A 66 -12.94 3.88 5.11
CA ILE A 66 -11.83 2.97 5.46
C ILE A 66 -11.24 3.46 6.78
N ILE A 67 -11.24 2.60 7.79
CA ILE A 67 -10.64 2.89 9.09
C ILE A 67 -9.26 2.23 9.14
N VAL A 68 -8.27 3.01 9.54
CA VAL A 68 -6.88 2.59 9.74
C VAL A 68 -6.59 2.69 11.23
N ARG A 69 -6.34 1.55 11.89
CA ARG A 69 -6.24 1.50 13.35
C ARG A 69 -4.98 0.79 13.83
N GLY A 70 -4.36 1.32 14.88
CA GLY A 70 -3.24 0.72 15.60
C GLY A 70 -3.51 0.72 17.09
N GLN A 71 -3.32 -0.41 17.76
CA GLN A 71 -3.57 -0.54 19.19
C GLN A 71 -2.50 -1.39 19.86
N SER A 72 -2.00 -0.92 21.01
CA SER A 72 -1.06 -1.66 21.88
C SER A 72 -1.28 -1.31 23.35
N ASP A 73 -0.38 -1.77 24.20
CA ASP A 73 -0.28 -1.37 25.62
C ASP A 73 0.07 0.11 25.80
N LYS A 74 0.70 0.74 24.80
CA LYS A 74 1.11 2.15 24.85
C LYS A 74 0.00 3.12 24.49
N GLY A 75 -1.05 2.66 23.82
CA GLY A 75 -2.17 3.49 23.40
C GLY A 75 -2.85 2.98 22.13
N GLU A 76 -3.69 3.86 21.57
CA GLU A 76 -4.50 3.58 20.41
C GLU A 76 -4.51 4.79 19.47
N VAL A 77 -4.44 4.51 18.17
CA VAL A 77 -4.57 5.48 17.08
C VAL A 77 -5.63 4.96 16.11
N GLU A 78 -6.53 5.84 15.68
CA GLU A 78 -7.54 5.57 14.67
C GLU A 78 -7.59 6.74 13.68
N ALA A 79 -7.48 6.43 12.40
CA ALA A 79 -7.68 7.37 11.30
C ALA A 79 -8.83 6.90 10.41
N SER A 80 -9.79 7.79 10.14
CA SER A 80 -10.95 7.51 9.28
C SER A 80 -10.80 8.21 7.94
N LEU A 81 -10.63 7.43 6.88
CA LEU A 81 -10.54 7.91 5.50
C LEU A 81 -11.95 7.91 4.90
N THR A 82 -12.45 9.09 4.56
CA THR A 82 -13.81 9.28 4.02
C THR A 82 -13.77 10.18 2.79
N SER A 83 -14.85 10.16 2.01
CA SER A 83 -14.98 11.06 0.86
C SER A 83 -15.20 12.52 1.30
N GLU A 84 -15.80 12.73 2.47
CA GLU A 84 -16.02 14.07 3.05
C GLU A 84 -14.70 14.78 3.39
N THR A 85 -13.69 14.03 3.85
CA THR A 85 -12.35 14.58 4.13
C THR A 85 -11.48 14.71 2.88
N GLY A 86 -11.93 14.21 1.73
CA GLY A 86 -11.15 14.16 0.49
C GLY A 86 -10.05 13.09 0.46
N ALA A 87 -9.92 12.30 1.53
CA ALA A 87 -8.91 11.24 1.62
C ALA A 87 -9.28 10.00 0.80
N LEU A 88 -10.59 9.74 0.65
CA LEU A 88 -11.14 8.61 -0.10
C LEU A 88 -11.79 9.11 -1.38
N LEU A 89 -11.24 8.69 -2.52
CA LEU A 89 -11.71 9.09 -3.84
C LEU A 89 -12.80 8.15 -4.35
N GLU A 90 -12.63 6.85 -4.15
CA GLU A 90 -13.59 5.82 -4.54
C GLU A 90 -13.63 4.71 -3.48
N LEU A 91 -14.81 4.14 -3.27
CA LEU A 91 -15.03 3.02 -2.36
C LEU A 91 -16.08 2.08 -2.94
N ASP A 92 -15.71 0.82 -3.11
CA ASP A 92 -16.59 -0.30 -3.43
C ASP A 92 -16.46 -1.36 -2.32
N VAL A 93 -17.54 -1.58 -1.58
CA VAL A 93 -17.61 -2.55 -0.48
C VAL A 93 -18.77 -3.49 -0.75
N LYS A 94 -18.45 -4.73 -1.13
CA LYS A 94 -19.42 -5.82 -1.26
C LYS A 94 -19.80 -6.40 0.10
N GLU A 95 -18.82 -6.46 0.99
CA GLU A 95 -18.95 -6.99 2.35
C GLU A 95 -17.98 -6.25 3.27
N GLU A 96 -18.45 -5.81 4.44
CA GLU A 96 -17.58 -5.23 5.47
C GLU A 96 -16.46 -6.21 5.81
N SER A 97 -15.23 -5.72 5.72
CA SER A 97 -14.05 -6.58 5.83
C SER A 97 -13.05 -6.00 6.79
N VAL A 98 -12.38 -6.89 7.53
CA VAL A 98 -11.37 -6.50 8.52
C VAL A 98 -10.13 -7.38 8.37
N ALA A 99 -8.97 -6.76 8.22
CA ALA A 99 -7.72 -7.49 8.13
C ALA A 99 -6.56 -6.69 8.72
N SER A 100 -5.62 -7.43 9.30
CA SER A 100 -4.45 -6.89 10.00
C SER A 100 -3.18 -7.23 9.23
N TYR A 101 -2.22 -6.30 9.18
CA TYR A 101 -0.99 -6.41 8.38
C TYR A 101 0.21 -5.85 9.12
N SER A 102 1.41 -6.37 8.84
CA SER A 102 2.66 -5.85 9.40
C SER A 102 2.95 -4.43 8.88
N LEU A 103 3.19 -3.49 9.80
CA LEU A 103 3.50 -2.11 9.44
C LEU A 103 4.86 -1.98 8.76
N GLU A 104 5.86 -2.75 9.18
CA GLU A 104 7.21 -2.70 8.61
C GLU A 104 7.18 -2.83 7.07
N TYR A 105 6.45 -3.83 6.57
CA TYR A 105 6.31 -4.05 5.13
C TYR A 105 5.48 -2.96 4.46
N LEU A 106 4.40 -2.49 5.08
CA LEU A 106 3.57 -1.42 4.53
C LEU A 106 4.34 -0.10 4.42
N MET A 107 5.16 0.22 5.40
CA MET A 107 6.02 1.41 5.41
C MET A 107 7.08 1.38 4.32
N ASP A 108 7.54 0.20 3.91
CA ASP A 108 8.40 0.07 2.74
C ASP A 108 7.63 0.19 1.42
N MET A 109 6.44 -0.41 1.33
CA MET A 109 5.60 -0.36 0.13
C MET A 109 5.04 1.03 -0.14
N ILE A 110 4.64 1.77 0.88
CA ILE A 110 3.99 3.10 0.76
C ILE A 110 4.94 4.16 0.19
N LYS A 111 6.27 3.96 0.28
CA LYS A 111 7.28 4.83 -0.35
C LYS A 111 7.11 4.97 -1.86
N ALA A 112 6.37 4.07 -2.50
CA ALA A 112 5.97 4.15 -3.90
C ALA A 112 5.05 5.34 -4.20
N ASN A 113 4.45 5.99 -3.18
CA ASN A 113 3.65 7.22 -3.33
C ASN A 113 4.45 8.38 -3.95
N LYS A 114 5.79 8.36 -3.90
CA LYS A 114 6.65 9.32 -4.60
C LYS A 114 6.49 9.26 -6.12
N ALA A 115 5.95 8.17 -6.64
CA ALA A 115 5.68 7.96 -8.07
C ALA A 115 4.19 8.06 -8.43
N ALA A 116 3.28 8.14 -7.45
CA ALA A 116 1.83 8.11 -7.66
C ALA A 116 1.08 8.88 -6.55
N GLU A 117 0.20 9.80 -6.95
CA GLU A 117 -0.61 10.61 -6.02
C GLU A 117 -1.69 9.79 -5.29
N VAL A 118 -2.14 8.69 -5.91
CA VAL A 118 -3.22 7.84 -5.41
C VAL A 118 -2.73 6.41 -5.19
N ALA A 119 -3.36 5.72 -4.25
CA ALA A 119 -3.16 4.31 -4.00
C ALA A 119 -4.50 3.57 -4.02
N THR A 120 -4.55 2.41 -4.64
CA THR A 120 -5.71 1.50 -4.58
C THR A 120 -5.42 0.37 -3.61
N LEU A 121 -6.25 0.24 -2.58
CA LEU A 121 -6.24 -0.86 -1.62
C LEU A 121 -7.35 -1.85 -1.98
N GLU A 122 -7.00 -3.11 -2.09
CA GLU A 122 -7.96 -4.20 -2.27
C GLU A 122 -7.73 -5.26 -1.20
N PHE A 123 -8.75 -5.55 -0.39
CA PHE A 123 -8.64 -6.54 0.68
C PHE A 123 -9.99 -7.19 1.02
N SER A 124 -9.93 -8.26 1.80
CA SER A 124 -11.05 -8.96 2.41
C SER A 124 -10.64 -9.45 3.80
N THR A 125 -11.59 -9.87 4.61
CA THR A 125 -11.31 -10.41 5.95
C THR A 125 -10.30 -11.55 5.91
N ALA A 126 -9.21 -11.43 6.67
CA ALA A 126 -8.13 -12.42 6.75
C ALA A 126 -7.52 -12.84 5.39
N MET A 127 -7.53 -11.96 4.38
CA MET A 127 -6.92 -12.20 3.06
C MET A 127 -5.75 -11.24 2.77
N PRO A 128 -4.84 -11.58 1.83
CA PRO A 128 -3.73 -10.71 1.47
C PRO A 128 -4.20 -9.35 0.96
N LEU A 129 -3.61 -8.26 1.45
CA LEU A 129 -3.81 -6.93 0.89
C LEU A 129 -3.17 -6.86 -0.48
N SER A 130 -3.87 -6.26 -1.44
CA SER A 130 -3.25 -5.71 -2.63
C SER A 130 -3.17 -4.19 -2.55
N LEU A 131 -1.98 -3.65 -2.78
CA LEU A 131 -1.73 -2.22 -2.80
C LEU A 131 -1.15 -1.82 -4.16
N THR A 132 -1.89 -1.02 -4.91
CA THR A 132 -1.55 -0.63 -6.29
C THR A 132 -1.32 0.86 -6.41
N PHE A 133 -0.19 1.24 -7.00
CA PHE A 133 0.19 2.63 -7.32
C PHE A 133 0.25 2.81 -8.84
N PRO A 134 -0.67 3.59 -9.46
CA PRO A 134 -0.59 3.89 -10.88
C PRO A 134 0.56 4.87 -11.17
N ILE A 135 1.45 4.50 -12.10
CA ILE A 135 2.55 5.36 -12.52
C ILE A 135 2.13 6.16 -13.76
N PRO A 136 2.38 7.47 -13.82
CA PRO A 136 2.21 8.26 -15.03
C PRO A 136 2.94 7.62 -16.23
N GLY A 137 2.24 7.48 -17.36
CA GLY A 137 2.79 6.86 -18.57
C GLY A 137 2.41 5.40 -18.81
N GLY A 138 1.51 4.83 -18.00
CA GLY A 138 0.82 3.56 -18.32
C GLY A 138 1.35 2.32 -17.60
N GLY A 139 2.07 2.48 -16.49
CA GLY A 139 2.51 1.38 -15.63
C GLY A 139 1.80 1.40 -14.27
N ALA A 140 1.98 0.34 -13.49
CA ALA A 140 1.56 0.31 -12.09
C ALA A 140 2.54 -0.52 -11.26
N ILE A 141 2.74 -0.14 -10.00
CA ILE A 141 3.41 -0.96 -9.00
C ILE A 141 2.32 -1.66 -8.20
N LYS A 142 2.34 -3.00 -8.16
CA LYS A 142 1.37 -3.79 -7.40
C LYS A 142 2.11 -4.62 -6.35
N TYR A 143 1.75 -4.40 -5.10
CA TYR A 143 2.22 -5.19 -3.96
C TYR A 143 1.13 -6.15 -3.49
N PHE A 144 1.58 -7.29 -2.95
CA PHE A 144 0.74 -8.22 -2.22
C PHE A 144 1.35 -8.45 -0.84
N LEU A 145 0.56 -8.29 0.20
CA LEU A 145 1.00 -8.47 1.57
C LEU A 145 0.08 -9.47 2.28
N ALA A 146 0.67 -10.56 2.76
CA ALA A 146 -0.08 -11.57 3.51
C ALA A 146 -0.67 -10.96 4.80
N PRO A 147 -1.88 -11.39 5.20
CA PRO A 147 -2.48 -10.93 6.44
C PRO A 147 -1.69 -11.49 7.62
N ARG A 148 -1.65 -10.72 8.71
CA ARG A 148 -1.21 -11.20 10.00
C ARG A 148 -2.42 -11.85 10.68
N LEU A 149 -2.28 -13.11 11.07
CA LEU A 149 -3.24 -13.76 11.95
C LEU A 149 -2.99 -13.18 13.36
N GLU A 150 -3.97 -12.46 13.89
CA GLU A 150 -3.97 -12.10 15.32
C GLU A 150 -4.23 -13.39 16.12
N GLU A 151 -3.46 -13.59 17.20
CA GLU A 151 -3.75 -14.61 18.24
C GLU A 151 -4.88 -14.13 19.16
#